data_AF-K1Y3E2-F1
#
_entry.id   AF-K1Y3E2-F1
#
_cell.length_a   1.000
_cell.length_b   1.000
_cell.length_c   1.000
_cell.angle_alpha   90.00
_cell.angle_beta   90.00
_cell.angle_gamma   90.00
#
_symmetry.space_group_name_H-M   'P 1'
#
loop_
_entity.id
_entity.type
_entity.pdbx_description
1 polymer ?
#
loop_
_entity_poly.entity_id
_entity_poly.type
_entity_poly.pdbx_seq_one_letter_code
_entity_poly.pdbx_strand_id
1 'polypeptide(L)' 'MIRSGIASINIEEQQPAVVYFHPWEIDPDQPRIQAGMKSRFRHYLNLRGTEKKLMYLFGNLSFAPMKEVFSQLGVACA' A
#
# COMPACT_ATOMS: atom_id res chain seq x y z
N MET A 1 -7.23 7.47 8.57
CA MET A 1 -6.28 8.15 7.68
C MET A 1 -6.19 7.47 6.31
N ILE A 2 -5.72 6.21 6.19
CA ILE A 2 -5.62 5.57 4.85
C ILE A 2 -6.97 5.51 4.12
N ARG A 3 -8.04 5.07 4.80
CA ARG A 3 -9.40 5.03 4.23
C ARG A 3 -9.86 6.39 3.67
N SER A 4 -9.74 7.45 4.46
CA SER A 4 -10.18 8.78 4.06
C SER A 4 -9.31 9.36 2.94
N GLY A 5 -8.01 9.08 2.94
CA GLY A 5 -7.11 9.49 1.86
C GLY A 5 -7.45 8.81 0.53
N ILE A 6 -7.64 7.49 0.54
CA ILE A 6 -8.04 6.75 -0.68
C ILE A 6 -9.43 7.19 -1.14
N ALA A 7 -10.37 7.40 -0.22
CA ALA A 7 -11.71 7.87 -0.56
C ALA A 7 -11.70 9.25 -1.22
N SER A 8 -10.89 10.19 -0.72
CA SER A 8 -10.73 11.50 -1.36
C SER A 8 -10.16 11.37 -2.78
N ILE A 9 -9.12 10.57 -2.98
CA ILE A 9 -8.55 10.32 -4.33
C ILE A 9 -9.60 9.69 -5.28
N ASN A 10 -10.31 8.67 -4.83
CA ASN A 10 -11.26 7.95 -5.69
C ASN A 10 -12.56 8.72 -5.94
N ILE A 11 -13.06 9.49 -4.96
CA ILE A 11 -14.38 10.13 -5.03
C ILE A 11 -14.26 11.60 -5.43
N GLU A 12 -13.32 12.35 -4.85
CA GLU A 12 -13.21 13.79 -5.09
C GLU A 12 -12.33 14.06 -6.33
N GLU A 13 -11.16 13.41 -6.42
CA GLU A 13 -10.24 13.60 -7.54
C GLU A 13 -10.58 12.71 -8.76
N GLN A 14 -11.44 11.70 -8.58
CA GLN A 14 -11.81 10.73 -9.62
C GLN A 14 -10.59 10.06 -10.26
N GLN A 15 -9.56 9.78 -9.46
CA GLN A 15 -8.33 9.11 -9.89
C GLN A 15 -8.19 7.72 -9.26
N PRO A 16 -7.52 6.76 -9.94
CA PRO A 16 -7.12 5.51 -9.31
C PRO A 16 -6.00 5.76 -8.28
N ALA A 17 -6.00 5.00 -7.19
CA ALA A 17 -4.97 5.06 -6.16
C ALA A 17 -4.03 3.85 -6.28
N VAL A 18 -2.72 4.07 -6.07
CA VAL A 18 -1.72 2.99 -5.98
C VAL A 18 -1.41 2.71 -4.52
N VAL A 19 -1.56 1.45 -4.11
CA VAL A 19 -1.15 0.97 -2.79
C VAL A 19 0.14 0.19 -2.94
N TYR A 20 1.19 0.61 -2.23
CA TYR A 20 2.49 -0.04 -2.20
C TYR A 20 2.96 -0.18 -0.75
N PHE A 21 3.51 -1.34 -0.43
CA PHE A 21 4.09 -1.66 0.87
C PHE A 21 5.17 -2.71 0.68
N HIS A 22 6.15 -2.73 1.58
CA HIS A 22 7.22 -3.72 1.53
C HIS A 22 6.84 -4.98 2.32
N PRO A 23 7.36 -6.16 1.92
CA PRO A 23 7.12 -7.40 2.66
C PRO A 23 7.51 -7.33 4.14
N TRP A 24 8.57 -6.61 4.49
CA TRP A 24 8.98 -6.44 5.88
C TRP A 24 8.00 -5.63 6.73
N GLU A 25 7.03 -4.92 6.13
CA GLU A 25 6.04 -4.15 6.91
C GLU A 25 4.95 -5.04 7.52
N ILE A 26 4.87 -6.31 7.09
CA ILE A 26 3.86 -7.30 7.50
C ILE A 26 4.45 -8.59 8.06
N ASP A 27 5.76 -8.80 7.95
CA ASP A 27 6.44 -9.99 8.45
C ASP A 27 7.03 -9.72 9.85
N PRO A 28 6.37 -10.16 10.94
CA PRO A 28 6.90 -10.02 12.30
C PRO A 28 8.10 -10.94 12.56
N ASP A 29 8.25 -12.01 11.79
CA ASP A 29 9.26 -13.05 11.94
C ASP A 29 10.51 -12.78 11.11
N GLN A 30 10.53 -11.67 10.37
CA GLN A 30 11.68 -11.25 9.58
C GLN A 30 12.96 -11.20 10.44
N PRO A 31 14.13 -11.57 9.89
CA PRO A 31 15.40 -11.45 10.58
C PRO A 31 15.68 -10.01 11.05
N ARG A 32 16.31 -9.88 12.22
CA ARG A 32 16.73 -8.57 12.72
C ARG A 32 17.96 -8.07 11.96
N ILE A 33 17.81 -6.96 11.24
CA ILE A 33 18.88 -6.39 10.43
C ILE A 33 19.90 -5.64 11.29
N GLN A 34 21.17 -5.78 10.94
CA GLN A 34 22.25 -4.95 11.47
C GLN A 34 22.38 -3.69 10.61
N ALA A 35 21.67 -2.64 11.01
CA ALA A 35 21.65 -1.36 10.31
C ALA A 35 21.52 -0.18 11.28
N GLY A 36 21.76 1.03 10.78
CA GLY A 36 21.57 2.26 11.56
C GLY A 36 20.13 2.42 12.06
N MET A 37 19.95 3.23 13.12
CA MET A 37 18.68 3.40 13.83
C MET A 37 17.49 3.73 12.90
N LYS A 38 17.69 4.61 11.91
CA LYS A 38 16.66 4.99 10.94
C LYS A 38 16.18 3.79 10.11
N SER A 39 17.08 2.91 9.71
CA SER A 39 16.73 1.72 8.93
C SER A 39 15.91 0.74 9.78
N ARG A 40 16.41 0.43 10.97
CA ARG A 40 15.71 -0.43 11.93
C ARG A 40 14.31 0.11 12.27
N PHE A 41 14.16 1.43 12.45
CA PHE A 41 12.86 2.04 12.70
C PHE A 41 11.87 1.74 11.56
N ARG A 42 12.24 1.95 10.30
CA ARG A 42 11.35 1.68 9.15
C ARG A 42 10.97 0.21 9.01
N HIS A 43 11.89 -0.71 9.32
CA HIS A 43 11.64 -2.15 9.23
C HIS A 43 10.63 -2.65 10.28
N TYR A 44 10.60 -2.02 11.45
CA TYR A 44 9.86 -2.56 12.60
C TYR A 44 8.71 -1.68 13.07
N LEU A 45 8.55 -0.48 12.51
CA LEU A 45 7.40 0.37 12.74
C LEU A 45 6.13 -0.31 12.23
N ASN A 46 5.05 -0.28 13.01
CA ASN A 46 3.72 -0.73 12.63
C ASN A 46 3.52 -2.23 12.30
N LEU A 47 4.49 -3.12 12.57
CA LEU A 47 4.38 -4.56 12.30
C LEU A 47 3.07 -5.21 12.77
N ARG A 48 2.56 -4.82 13.95
CA ARG A 48 1.32 -5.36 14.51
C ARG A 48 0.03 -4.81 13.88
N GLY A 49 0.13 -3.72 13.12
CA GLY A 49 -1.02 -2.97 12.61
C GLY A 49 -1.16 -2.99 11.10
N THR A 50 -0.08 -3.23 10.35
CA THR A 50 -0.09 -3.19 8.89
C THR A 50 -0.97 -4.27 8.29
N GLU A 51 -0.88 -5.51 8.77
CA GLU A 51 -1.71 -6.64 8.29
C GLU A 51 -3.21 -6.33 8.38
N LYS A 52 -3.68 -5.84 9.54
CA LYS A 52 -5.08 -5.46 9.73
C LYS A 52 -5.54 -4.35 8.76
N LYS A 53 -4.66 -3.40 8.44
CA LYS A 53 -4.96 -2.35 7.46
C LYS A 53 -5.06 -2.94 6.05
N LEU A 54 -4.18 -3.86 5.68
CA LEU A 54 -4.22 -4.54 4.38
C LEU A 54 -5.47 -5.40 4.22
N MET A 55 -5.85 -6.17 5.25
CA MET A 55 -7.11 -6.94 5.23
C MET A 55 -8.33 -6.04 4.98
N TYR A 56 -8.36 -4.86 5.60
CA TYR A 56 -9.39 -3.88 5.31
C TYR A 56 -9.34 -3.41 3.84
N LEU A 57 -8.16 -3.04 3.34
CA LEU A 57 -8.01 -2.56 1.96
C LEU A 57 -8.46 -3.62 0.96
N PHE A 58 -7.93 -4.83 1.04
CA PHE A 58 -8.25 -5.93 0.13
C PHE A 58 -9.70 -6.40 0.23
N GLY A 59 -10.34 -6.25 1.40
CA GLY A 59 -11.75 -6.62 1.57
C GLY A 59 -12.76 -5.55 1.17
N ASN A 60 -12.34 -4.28 1.00
CA ASN A 60 -13.28 -3.16 0.83
C ASN A 60 -13.03 -2.29 -0.41
N LEU A 61 -11.96 -2.55 -1.17
CA LEU A 61 -11.61 -1.78 -2.36
C LEU A 61 -11.43 -2.70 -3.57
N SER A 62 -11.71 -2.15 -4.75
CA SER A 62 -11.44 -2.82 -6.02
C SER A 62 -9.98 -2.60 -6.43
N PHE A 63 -9.30 -3.69 -6.78
CA PHE A 63 -7.94 -3.65 -7.30
C PHE A 63 -7.93 -4.21 -8.72
N ALA A 64 -7.07 -3.64 -9.57
CA ALA A 64 -6.80 -4.13 -10.90
C ALA A 64 -5.29 -4.01 -11.18
N PRO A 65 -4.74 -4.84 -12.08
CA PRO A 65 -3.38 -4.65 -12.57
C PRO A 65 -3.19 -3.23 -13.11
N MET A 66 -2.06 -2.62 -12.81
CA MET A 66 -1.75 -1.25 -13.23
C MET A 66 -1.88 -1.04 -14.74
N LYS A 67 -1.55 -2.06 -15.55
CA LYS A 67 -1.72 -2.06 -17.01
C LYS A 67 -3.18 -1.88 -17.42
N GLU A 68 -4.12 -2.55 -16.76
CA GLU A 68 -5.56 -2.45 -17.07
C GLU A 68 -6.09 -1.06 -16.72
N VAL A 69 -5.67 -0.52 -15.57
CA VAL A 69 -6.05 0.83 -15.13
C VAL A 69 -5.56 1.89 -16.12
N PHE A 70 -4.30 1.83 -16.55
CA PHE A 70 -3.77 2.78 -17.53
C PHE A 70 -4.45 2.66 -18.90
N SER A 71 -4.74 1.42 -19.33
CA SER A 71 -5.50 1.20 -20.56
C SER A 71 -6.90 1.84 -20.50
N GLN A 72 -7.58 1.78 -19.36
CA GLN A 72 -8.90 2.43 -19.16
C GLN A 72 -8.79 3.96 -19.17
N LEU A 73 -7.65 4.51 -18.74
CA LEU A 73 -7.37 5.94 -18.77
C LEU A 73 -6.89 6.46 -20.14
N GLY A 74 -6.80 5.59 -21.16
CA GLY A 74 -6.26 5.97 -22.48
C GLY A 74 -4.76 6.26 -22.47
N VAL A 75 -4.04 5.81 -21.44
CA VAL A 75 -2.58 5.92 -21.33
C VAL A 75 -1.98 4.62 -21.83
N ALA A 76 -1.16 4.69 -22.90
CA ALA A 76 -0.44 3.53 -23.39
C ALA A 76 0.66 3.14 -22.38
N CYS A 77 0.59 1.91 -21.86
CA CYS A 77 1.75 1.31 -21.20
C CYS A 77 2.75 0.87 -22.28
N ALA A 78 4.00 1.33 -22.17
CA ALA A 78 5.11 0.88 -23.01
C ALA A 78 5.45 -0.60 -22.77
#